data_AF-A0A654LX53-F1
#
_entry.id   AF-A0A654LX53-F1
#
_cell.length_a   1.000
_cell.length_b   1.000
_cell.length_c   1.000
_cell.angle_alpha   90.00
_cell.angle_beta   90.00
_cell.angle_gamma   90.00
#
_symmetry.space_group_name_H-M   'P 1'
#
loop_
_entity.id
_entity.type
_entity.pdbx_description
1 polymer ?
#
loop_
_entity_poly.entity_id
_entity_poly.type
_entity_poly.pdbx_seq_one_letter_code
_entity_poly.pdbx_strand_id
1 'polypeptide(L)'
;MTLLLSRKEKEELVIKLAREGKTTREIAKIVHISLKDIGEIIKKFTGESNSESNEAEKEKERLSKLSIYAQAFQLFREKKSLTEVVITLDLEADTVLYYYKDYLRLNHLHKLVNLYHSLVKDLPLFLHLFNRIKEEGLSREEIAYMIEIQSNIADKQETVVWLNKHISELGKEKQELEKDIIRLREIKMDLEQ
;
A
#
# COMPACT_ATOMS: atom_id res chain seq x y z
N MET A 1 22.81 70.28 -8.59
CA MET A 1 23.89 69.85 -7.69
C MET A 1 23.97 68.33 -7.76
N THR A 2 24.84 67.79 -8.63
CA THR A 2 25.05 66.33 -8.74
C THR A 2 25.87 65.89 -7.54
N LEU A 3 25.20 65.35 -6.52
CA LEU A 3 25.86 64.67 -5.42
C LEU A 3 26.66 63.50 -6.00
N LEU A 4 27.98 63.59 -5.91
CA LEU A 4 28.90 62.49 -6.20
C LEU A 4 28.77 61.47 -5.06
N LEU A 5 27.69 60.67 -5.08
CA LEU A 5 27.58 59.52 -4.19
C LEU A 5 28.68 58.52 -4.57
N SER A 6 29.40 58.06 -3.55
CA SER A 6 30.34 56.95 -3.63
C SER A 6 29.61 55.66 -4.04
N ARG A 7 30.36 54.68 -4.54
CA ARG A 7 29.81 53.38 -4.97
C ARG A 7 29.01 52.69 -3.85
N LYS A 8 29.44 52.83 -2.59
CA LYS A 8 28.76 52.22 -1.43
C LYS A 8 27.43 52.90 -1.11
N GLU A 9 27.40 54.23 -1.11
CA GLU A 9 26.16 54.99 -0.84
C GLU A 9 25.11 54.74 -1.93
N LYS A 10 25.57 54.53 -3.17
CA LYS A 10 24.72 54.12 -4.29
C LYS A 10 24.11 52.73 -4.08
N GLU A 11 24.88 51.76 -3.59
CA GLU A 11 24.38 50.41 -3.27
C GLU A 11 23.34 50.44 -2.14
N GLU A 12 23.59 51.22 -1.08
CA GLU A 12 22.64 51.41 0.04
C GLU A 12 21.33 52.06 -0.42
N LEU A 13 21.42 53.05 -1.32
CA LEU A 13 20.24 53.71 -1.88
C LEU A 13 19.40 52.75 -2.74
N VAL A 14 20.04 51.88 -3.53
CA VAL A 14 19.35 50.82 -4.30
C VAL A 14 18.58 49.89 -3.37
N ILE A 15 19.21 49.44 -2.28
CA ILE A 15 18.58 48.55 -1.30
C ILE A 15 17.37 49.23 -0.63
N LYS A 16 17.51 50.51 -0.26
CA LYS A 16 16.43 51.28 0.37
C LYS A 16 15.23 51.43 -0.56
N LEU A 17 15.47 51.84 -1.82
CA LEU A 17 14.39 52.01 -2.81
C LEU A 17 13.72 50.68 -3.16
N ALA A 18 14.47 49.57 -3.19
CA ALA A 18 13.91 48.24 -3.39
C ALA A 18 12.98 47.83 -2.22
N ARG A 19 13.36 48.13 -0.97
CA ARG A 19 12.50 47.90 0.21
C ARG A 19 11.23 48.75 0.21
N GLU A 20 11.30 49.94 -0.38
CA GLU A 20 10.16 50.83 -0.59
C GLU A 20 9.25 50.38 -1.76
N GLY A 21 9.55 49.24 -2.39
CA GLY A 21 8.72 48.64 -3.46
C GLY A 21 8.91 49.27 -4.83
N LYS A 22 9.95 50.08 -5.04
CA LYS A 22 10.26 50.66 -6.35
C LYS A 22 10.75 49.59 -7.34
N THR A 23 10.32 49.72 -8.58
CA THR A 23 10.76 48.83 -9.66
C THR A 23 12.20 49.13 -10.06
N THR A 24 12.91 48.14 -10.60
CA THR A 24 14.31 48.29 -11.06
C THR A 24 14.48 49.44 -12.08
N ARG A 25 13.45 49.69 -12.91
CA ARG A 25 13.42 50.81 -13.88
C ARG A 25 13.33 52.18 -13.20
N GLU A 26 12.60 52.29 -12.09
CA GLU A 26 12.51 53.53 -11.31
C GLU A 26 13.79 53.78 -10.53
N ILE A 27 14.36 52.73 -9.94
CA ILE A 27 15.65 52.79 -9.24
C ILE A 27 16.76 53.26 -10.20
N ALA A 28 16.79 52.77 -11.44
CA ALA A 28 17.75 53.19 -12.45
C ALA A 28 17.64 54.68 -12.78
N LYS A 29 16.43 55.25 -12.81
CA LYS A 29 16.22 56.68 -13.05
C LYS A 29 16.69 57.55 -11.88
N ILE A 30 16.59 57.05 -10.66
CA ILE A 30 16.94 57.80 -9.44
C ILE A 30 18.45 57.72 -9.13
N VAL A 31 19.01 56.50 -9.21
CA VAL A 31 20.40 56.23 -8.79
C VAL A 31 21.38 56.32 -9.96
N HIS A 32 20.88 56.35 -11.20
CA HIS A 32 21.68 56.36 -12.43
C HIS A 32 22.66 55.17 -12.50
N ILE A 33 22.14 53.97 -12.23
CA ILE A 33 22.87 52.69 -12.30
C ILE A 33 22.20 51.81 -13.36
N SER A 34 22.99 50.94 -13.99
CA SER A 34 22.46 49.98 -14.97
C SER A 34 21.46 49.02 -14.31
N LEU A 35 20.46 48.59 -15.07
CA LEU A 35 19.47 47.60 -14.59
C LEU A 35 20.15 46.29 -14.14
N LYS A 36 21.27 45.93 -14.77
CA LYS A 36 22.06 44.75 -14.44
C LYS A 36 22.69 44.87 -13.05
N ASP A 37 23.38 45.98 -12.79
CA ASP A 37 24.04 46.20 -11.49
C ASP A 37 23.02 46.33 -10.36
N ILE A 38 21.86 46.96 -10.61
CA ILE A 38 20.75 47.01 -9.64
C ILE A 38 20.29 45.60 -9.29
N GLY A 39 20.14 44.73 -10.30
CA GLY A 39 19.79 43.32 -10.09
C GLY A 39 20.83 42.57 -9.26
N GLU A 40 22.12 42.77 -9.53
CA GLU A 40 23.21 42.15 -8.75
C GLU A 40 23.25 42.65 -7.30
N ILE A 41 23.03 43.94 -7.06
CA ILE A 41 22.99 44.55 -5.72
C ILE A 41 21.80 44.00 -4.91
N ILE A 42 20.60 44.00 -5.51
CA ILE A 42 19.41 43.45 -4.86
C ILE A 42 19.61 41.97 -4.56
N LYS A 43 20.11 41.18 -5.52
CA LYS A 43 20.38 39.74 -5.37
C LYS A 43 21.39 39.42 -4.27
N LYS A 44 22.46 40.22 -4.18
CA LYS A 44 23.48 40.10 -3.12
C LYS A 44 22.89 40.40 -1.74
N PHE A 45 21.86 41.24 -1.67
CA PHE A 45 21.25 41.70 -0.42
C PHE A 45 20.04 40.87 0.03
N THR A 46 19.18 40.42 -0.90
CA THR A 46 18.00 39.59 -0.59
C THR A 46 18.35 38.11 -0.40
N GLY A 47 19.57 37.69 -0.76
CA GLY A 47 19.98 36.29 -0.65
C GLY A 47 19.26 35.36 -1.63
N GLU A 48 18.46 35.91 -2.56
CA GLU A 48 17.74 35.18 -3.61
C GLU A 48 18.71 34.70 -4.69
N SER A 49 19.52 33.73 -4.29
CA SER A 49 20.29 32.90 -5.22
C SER A 49 19.34 31.92 -5.91
N ASN A 50 18.52 32.37 -6.87
CA ASN A 50 17.83 31.53 -7.88
C ASN A 50 17.56 30.08 -7.43
N SER A 51 16.81 29.88 -6.33
CA SER A 51 16.73 28.59 -5.66
C SER A 51 15.78 27.61 -6.36
N GLU A 52 14.74 28.09 -7.03
CA GLU A 52 13.73 27.18 -7.61
C GLU A 52 14.05 26.74 -9.05
N SER A 53 14.73 27.58 -9.84
CA SER A 53 15.08 27.24 -11.23
C SER A 53 16.33 26.37 -11.36
N ASN A 54 17.25 26.43 -10.40
CA ASN A 54 18.50 25.67 -10.44
C ASN A 54 18.40 24.27 -9.79
N GLU A 55 17.40 24.00 -8.95
CA GLU A 55 17.27 22.70 -8.30
C GLU A 55 16.83 21.62 -9.29
N ALA A 56 15.86 21.91 -10.16
CA ALA A 56 15.43 20.98 -11.21
C ALA A 56 16.54 20.68 -12.24
N GLU A 57 17.36 21.68 -12.61
CA GLU A 57 18.52 21.47 -13.49
C GLU A 57 19.63 20.68 -12.80
N LYS A 58 19.93 20.97 -11.53
CA LYS A 58 20.92 20.20 -10.76
C LYS A 58 20.46 18.77 -10.50
N GLU A 59 19.17 18.54 -10.29
CA GLU A 59 18.61 17.20 -10.09
C GLU A 59 18.64 16.41 -11.41
N LYS A 60 18.29 17.01 -12.54
CA LYS A 60 18.50 16.40 -13.87
C LYS A 60 19.97 16.07 -14.13
N GLU A 61 20.90 16.96 -13.76
CA GLU A 61 22.33 16.75 -13.94
C GLU A 61 22.91 15.69 -12.97
N ARG A 62 22.30 15.50 -11.80
CA ARG A 62 22.61 14.38 -10.89
C ARG A 62 22.05 13.07 -11.41
N LEU A 63 20.82 13.09 -11.94
CA LEU A 63 20.16 11.94 -12.53
C LEU A 63 20.91 11.43 -13.76
N SER A 64 21.41 12.32 -14.62
CA SER A 64 22.21 11.92 -15.79
C SER A 64 23.55 11.27 -15.44
N LYS A 65 24.06 11.48 -14.21
CA LYS A 65 25.28 10.84 -13.70
C LYS A 65 25.04 9.46 -13.09
N LEU A 66 23.80 9.11 -12.80
CA LEU A 66 23.46 7.78 -12.26
C LEU A 66 23.49 6.74 -13.38
N SER A 67 23.72 5.48 -13.03
CA SER A 67 23.52 4.38 -13.97
C SER A 67 22.06 4.32 -14.41
N ILE A 68 21.80 3.83 -15.61
CA ILE A 68 20.44 3.65 -16.15
C ILE A 68 19.56 2.85 -15.17
N TYR A 69 20.14 1.85 -14.51
CA TYR A 69 19.47 1.07 -13.45
C TYR A 69 19.00 1.94 -12.28
N ALA A 70 19.87 2.82 -11.75
CA ALA A 70 19.52 3.72 -10.66
C ALA A 70 18.54 4.83 -11.11
N GLN A 71 18.62 5.29 -12.36
CA GLN A 71 17.65 6.21 -12.95
C GLN A 71 16.24 5.58 -13.01
N ALA A 72 16.13 4.32 -13.42
CA ALA A 72 14.85 3.60 -13.42
C ALA A 72 14.23 3.54 -12.02
N PHE A 73 15.05 3.28 -10.99
CA PHE A 73 14.63 3.26 -9.59
C PHE A 73 14.09 4.61 -9.11
N GLN A 74 14.74 5.70 -9.51
CA GLN A 74 14.24 7.04 -9.20
C GLN A 74 12.86 7.26 -9.85
N LEU A 75 12.71 6.93 -11.13
CA LEU A 75 11.43 7.10 -11.84
C LEU A 75 10.31 6.27 -11.20
N PHE A 76 10.60 5.04 -10.75
CA PHE A 76 9.64 4.23 -10.00
C PHE A 76 9.26 4.89 -8.66
N ARG A 77 10.22 5.47 -7.94
CA ARG A 77 9.98 6.22 -6.70
C ARG A 77 9.10 7.45 -6.92
N GLU A 78 9.23 8.09 -8.08
CA GLU A 78 8.39 9.20 -8.55
C GLU A 78 7.02 8.74 -9.09
N LYS A 79 6.70 7.44 -8.97
CA LYS A 79 5.44 6.82 -9.40
C LYS A 79 5.19 6.93 -10.91
N LYS A 80 6.25 7.03 -11.71
CA LYS A 80 6.15 6.94 -13.17
C LYS A 80 5.69 5.54 -13.57
N SER A 81 4.85 5.48 -14.59
CA SER A 81 4.37 4.21 -15.16
C SER A 81 5.51 3.47 -15.86
N LEU A 82 5.42 2.14 -15.92
CA LEU A 82 6.43 1.31 -16.60
C LEU A 82 6.63 1.74 -18.07
N THR A 83 5.55 2.13 -18.74
CA THR A 83 5.56 2.68 -20.10
C THR A 83 6.32 4.00 -20.19
N GLU A 84 6.12 4.92 -19.23
CA GLU A 84 6.90 6.17 -19.21
C GLU A 84 8.38 5.89 -18.97
N VAL A 85 8.73 4.89 -18.15
CA VAL A 85 10.12 4.51 -17.90
C VAL A 85 10.77 3.91 -19.14
N VAL A 86 10.06 3.04 -19.88
CA VAL A 86 10.48 2.52 -21.20
C VAL A 86 10.80 3.67 -22.15
N ILE A 87 9.89 4.64 -22.26
CA ILE A 87 10.05 5.80 -23.16
C ILE A 87 11.18 6.73 -22.70
N THR A 88 11.28 6.99 -21.39
CA THR A 88 12.23 7.97 -20.83
C THR A 88 13.66 7.47 -20.87
N LEU A 89 13.87 6.18 -20.62
CA LEU A 89 15.21 5.57 -20.57
C LEU A 89 15.60 4.83 -21.85
N ASP A 90 14.70 4.76 -22.83
CA ASP A 90 14.88 4.04 -24.09
C ASP A 90 15.29 2.56 -23.86
N LEU A 91 14.51 1.88 -23.01
CA LEU A 91 14.76 0.49 -22.61
C LEU A 91 13.66 -0.44 -23.10
N GLU A 92 14.06 -1.67 -23.44
CA GLU A 92 13.09 -2.74 -23.72
C GLU A 92 12.20 -3.04 -22.51
N ALA A 93 10.94 -3.41 -22.78
CA ALA A 93 9.94 -3.68 -21.75
C ALA A 93 10.42 -4.74 -20.75
N ASP A 94 11.05 -5.81 -21.22
CA ASP A 94 11.55 -6.89 -20.35
C ASP A 94 12.63 -6.42 -19.39
N THR A 95 13.48 -5.49 -19.82
CA THR A 95 14.52 -4.88 -18.96
C THR A 95 13.88 -4.01 -17.88
N VAL A 96 12.88 -3.20 -18.23
CA VAL A 96 12.15 -2.35 -17.26
C VAL A 96 11.38 -3.20 -16.26
N LEU A 97 10.74 -4.29 -16.71
CA LEU A 97 10.06 -5.24 -15.83
C LEU A 97 11.02 -5.91 -14.85
N TYR A 98 12.22 -6.29 -15.30
CA TYR A 98 13.27 -6.83 -14.45
C TYR A 98 13.69 -5.81 -13.38
N TYR A 99 13.93 -4.54 -13.74
CA TYR A 99 14.28 -3.49 -12.79
C TYR A 99 13.16 -3.19 -11.80
N TYR A 100 11.91 -3.19 -12.26
CA TYR A 100 10.74 -2.96 -11.40
C TYR A 100 10.56 -4.07 -10.37
N LYS A 101 10.80 -5.33 -10.75
CA LYS A 101 10.80 -6.47 -9.83
C LYS A 101 11.83 -6.28 -8.71
N ASP A 102 13.05 -5.85 -9.04
CA ASP A 102 14.09 -5.59 -8.06
C ASP A 102 13.75 -4.39 -7.17
N TYR A 103 13.14 -3.34 -7.72
CA TYR A 103 12.61 -2.21 -6.96
C TYR A 103 11.58 -2.65 -5.92
N LEU A 104 10.61 -3.48 -6.32
CA LEU A 104 9.61 -4.03 -5.40
C LEU A 104 10.24 -4.91 -4.31
N ARG A 105 11.27 -5.69 -4.66
CA ARG A 105 12.01 -6.52 -3.70
C ARG A 105 12.71 -5.67 -2.65
N LEU A 106 13.42 -4.62 -3.08
CA LEU A 106 14.17 -3.73 -2.20
C LEU A 106 13.29 -2.86 -1.31
N ASN A 107 12.06 -2.56 -1.74
CA ASN A 107 11.06 -1.87 -0.90
C ASN A 107 10.25 -2.84 -0.01
N HIS A 108 10.68 -4.10 0.12
CA HIS A 108 9.97 -5.14 0.86
C HIS A 108 8.52 -5.42 0.39
N LEU A 109 8.15 -4.94 -0.79
CA LEU A 109 6.84 -5.14 -1.42
C LEU A 109 6.71 -6.49 -2.13
N HIS A 110 7.80 -7.24 -2.26
CA HIS A 110 7.77 -8.59 -2.84
C HIS A 110 6.76 -9.53 -2.15
N LYS A 111 6.57 -9.42 -0.83
CA LYS A 111 5.55 -10.22 -0.11
C LYS A 111 4.14 -9.90 -0.58
N LEU A 112 3.83 -8.62 -0.78
CA LEU A 112 2.52 -8.18 -1.26
C LEU A 112 2.29 -8.64 -2.70
N VAL A 113 3.30 -8.52 -3.54
CA VAL A 113 3.25 -8.95 -4.95
C VAL A 113 3.07 -10.47 -5.04
N ASN A 114 3.82 -11.24 -4.23
CA ASN A 114 3.67 -12.68 -4.17
C ASN A 114 2.30 -13.09 -3.62
N LEU A 115 1.81 -12.38 -2.58
CA LEU A 115 0.48 -12.59 -2.03
C LEU A 115 -0.60 -12.34 -3.08
N TYR A 116 -0.49 -11.24 -3.84
CA TYR A 116 -1.41 -10.96 -4.94
C TYR A 116 -1.39 -12.08 -5.98
N HIS A 117 -0.21 -12.50 -6.44
CA HIS A 117 -0.09 -13.61 -7.40
C HIS A 117 -0.66 -14.93 -6.87
N SER A 118 -0.44 -15.26 -5.59
CA SER A 118 -1.01 -16.46 -4.97
C SER A 118 -2.53 -16.36 -4.78
N LEU A 119 -3.04 -15.15 -4.56
CA LEU A 119 -4.45 -14.91 -4.31
C LEU A 119 -5.25 -14.61 -5.57
N VAL A 120 -4.68 -14.39 -6.76
CA VAL A 120 -5.46 -13.91 -7.94
C VAL A 120 -6.77 -14.67 -8.15
N LYS A 121 -6.76 -15.99 -8.03
CA LYS A 121 -7.96 -16.84 -8.18
C LYS A 121 -8.94 -16.70 -7.02
N ASP A 122 -8.41 -16.61 -5.80
CA ASP A 122 -9.19 -16.58 -4.56
C ASP A 122 -9.36 -15.16 -3.99
N LEU A 123 -8.97 -14.13 -4.74
CA LEU A 123 -8.95 -12.74 -4.29
C LEU A 123 -10.36 -12.25 -3.94
N PRO A 124 -11.42 -12.56 -4.72
CA PRO A 124 -12.78 -12.20 -4.33
C PRO A 124 -13.20 -12.83 -3.00
N LEU A 125 -12.83 -14.11 -2.78
CA LEU A 125 -13.14 -14.83 -1.55
C LEU A 125 -12.39 -14.25 -0.36
N PHE A 126 -11.09 -13.96 -0.53
CA PHE A 126 -10.26 -13.32 0.49
C PHE A 126 -10.81 -11.94 0.89
N LEU A 127 -11.19 -11.10 -0.08
CA LEU A 127 -11.77 -9.79 0.18
C LEU A 127 -13.12 -9.90 0.89
N HIS A 128 -13.95 -10.87 0.50
CA HIS A 128 -15.22 -11.13 1.18
C HIS A 128 -15.02 -11.52 2.65
N LEU A 129 -14.13 -12.47 2.93
CA LEU A 129 -13.77 -12.89 4.29
C LEU A 129 -13.19 -11.73 5.11
N PHE A 130 -12.26 -10.97 4.53
CA PHE A 130 -11.64 -9.84 5.20
C PHE A 130 -12.66 -8.75 5.56
N ASN A 131 -13.57 -8.41 4.64
CA ASN A 131 -14.64 -7.46 4.91
C ASN A 131 -15.57 -7.98 6.00
N ARG A 132 -15.94 -9.26 5.97
CA ARG A 132 -16.80 -9.87 6.98
C ARG A 132 -16.16 -9.82 8.37
N ILE A 133 -14.89 -10.19 8.47
CA ILE A 133 -14.11 -10.10 9.72
C ILE A 133 -14.14 -8.66 10.28
N LYS A 134 -13.98 -7.67 9.39
CA LYS A 134 -13.97 -6.25 9.77
C LYS A 134 -15.35 -5.74 10.19
N GLU A 135 -16.40 -6.13 9.49
CA GLU A 135 -17.80 -5.78 9.80
C GLU A 135 -18.22 -6.32 11.17
N GLU A 136 -17.85 -7.56 11.45
CA GLU A 136 -18.18 -8.26 12.69
C GLU A 136 -17.20 -7.90 13.84
N GLY A 137 -16.14 -7.15 13.55
CA GLY A 137 -15.15 -6.72 14.55
C GLY A 137 -14.34 -7.87 15.15
N LEU A 138 -14.16 -8.97 14.42
CA LEU A 138 -13.55 -10.19 14.96
C LEU A 138 -12.05 -10.00 15.19
N SER A 139 -11.61 -10.36 16.39
CA SER A 139 -10.21 -10.49 16.76
C SER A 139 -9.57 -11.74 16.16
N ARG A 140 -8.23 -11.77 16.15
CA ARG A 140 -7.47 -12.94 15.70
C ARG A 140 -7.83 -14.19 16.53
N GLU A 141 -7.99 -14.00 17.83
CA GLU A 141 -8.29 -15.04 18.80
C GLU A 141 -9.67 -15.64 18.54
N GLU A 142 -10.67 -14.81 18.25
CA GLU A 142 -12.03 -15.26 17.90
C GLU A 142 -12.04 -16.01 16.57
N ILE A 143 -11.30 -15.54 15.56
CA ILE A 143 -11.17 -16.25 14.28
C ILE A 143 -10.54 -17.63 14.48
N ALA A 144 -9.45 -17.72 15.26
CA ALA A 144 -8.79 -18.99 15.55
C ALA A 144 -9.74 -19.95 16.29
N TYR A 145 -10.45 -19.44 17.29
CA TYR A 145 -11.44 -20.20 18.05
C TYR A 145 -12.59 -20.70 17.16
N MET A 146 -13.11 -19.88 16.25
CA MET A 146 -14.15 -20.31 15.29
C MET A 146 -13.67 -21.44 14.38
N ILE A 147 -12.42 -21.37 13.89
CA ILE A 147 -11.83 -22.42 13.04
C ILE A 147 -11.67 -23.72 13.84
N GLU A 148 -11.24 -23.64 15.09
CA GLU A 148 -11.10 -24.79 15.99
C GLU A 148 -12.46 -25.43 16.32
N ILE A 149 -13.48 -24.62 16.62
CA ILE A 149 -14.84 -25.10 16.86
C ILE A 149 -15.39 -25.78 15.62
N GLN A 150 -15.17 -25.23 14.42
CA GLN A 150 -15.71 -25.80 13.18
C GLN A 150 -15.29 -27.27 13.00
N SER A 151 -14.03 -27.58 13.32
CA SER A 151 -13.50 -28.95 13.26
C SER A 151 -14.19 -29.85 14.30
N ASN A 152 -14.32 -29.37 15.54
CA ASN A 152 -14.98 -30.10 16.61
C ASN A 152 -16.50 -30.32 16.39
N ILE A 153 -17.18 -29.37 15.73
CA ILE A 153 -18.60 -29.50 15.40
C ILE A 153 -18.81 -30.59 14.36
N ALA A 154 -17.96 -30.67 13.34
CA ALA A 154 -18.06 -31.70 12.31
C ALA A 154 -17.96 -33.11 12.90
N ASP A 155 -16.96 -33.36 13.76
CA ASP A 155 -16.76 -34.64 14.42
C ASP A 155 -17.96 -35.03 15.32
N LYS A 156 -18.53 -34.04 16.02
CA LYS A 156 -19.72 -34.26 16.85
C LYS A 156 -20.96 -34.55 16.03
N GLN A 157 -21.13 -33.92 14.86
CA GLN A 157 -22.24 -34.21 13.95
C GLN A 157 -22.20 -35.66 13.46
N GLU A 158 -21.01 -36.16 13.09
CA GLU A 158 -20.83 -37.57 12.70
C GLU A 158 -21.18 -38.52 13.85
N THR A 159 -20.74 -38.18 15.07
CA THR A 159 -21.04 -38.96 16.27
C THR A 159 -22.55 -39.03 16.54
N VAL A 160 -23.25 -37.91 16.41
CA VAL A 160 -24.72 -37.85 16.58
C VAL A 160 -25.43 -38.73 15.54
N VAL A 161 -24.99 -38.69 14.28
CA VAL A 161 -25.54 -39.55 13.23
C VAL A 161 -25.33 -41.02 13.56
N TRP A 162 -24.13 -41.39 14.02
CA TRP A 162 -23.80 -42.76 14.42
C TRP A 162 -24.65 -43.23 15.60
N LEU A 163 -24.73 -42.43 16.67
CA LEU A 163 -25.51 -42.75 17.88
C LEU A 163 -27.00 -42.93 17.55
N ASN A 164 -27.57 -42.06 16.71
CA ASN A 164 -28.97 -42.19 16.29
C ASN A 164 -29.24 -43.48 15.52
N LYS A 165 -28.30 -43.88 14.65
CA LYS A 165 -28.39 -45.18 13.95
C LYS A 165 -28.34 -46.33 14.94
N HIS A 166 -27.41 -46.30 15.88
CA HIS A 166 -27.26 -47.35 16.89
C HIS A 166 -28.49 -47.48 17.80
N ILE A 167 -29.06 -46.36 18.25
CA ILE A 167 -30.31 -46.34 19.03
C ILE A 167 -31.46 -46.96 18.23
N SER A 168 -31.54 -46.66 16.93
CA SER A 168 -32.57 -47.25 16.06
C SER A 168 -32.42 -48.77 15.92
N GLU A 169 -31.20 -49.27 15.78
CA GLU A 169 -30.89 -50.70 15.69
C GLU A 169 -31.25 -51.43 17.00
N LEU A 170 -30.80 -50.91 18.14
CA LEU A 170 -31.15 -51.45 19.46
C LEU A 170 -32.66 -51.41 19.71
N GLY A 171 -33.35 -50.37 19.24
CA GLY A 171 -34.80 -50.27 19.31
C GLY A 171 -35.51 -51.39 18.54
N LYS A 172 -35.00 -51.77 17.37
CA LYS A 172 -35.53 -52.91 16.59
C LYS A 172 -35.26 -54.24 17.28
N GLU A 173 -34.05 -54.44 17.78
CA GLU A 173 -33.69 -55.67 18.49
C GLU A 173 -34.55 -55.87 19.74
N LYS A 174 -34.75 -54.80 20.53
CA LYS A 174 -35.65 -54.82 21.67
C LYS A 174 -37.08 -55.24 21.27
N GLN A 175 -37.62 -54.69 20.18
CA GLN A 175 -38.96 -55.03 19.71
C GLN A 175 -39.09 -56.50 19.30
N GLU A 176 -38.07 -57.07 18.65
CA GLU A 176 -38.07 -58.49 18.29
C GLU A 176 -37.99 -59.39 19.52
N LEU A 177 -37.12 -59.06 20.48
CA LEU A 177 -37.03 -59.80 21.75
C LEU A 177 -38.34 -59.74 22.56
N GLU A 178 -39.02 -58.58 22.57
CA GLU A 178 -40.32 -58.44 23.22
C GLU A 178 -41.38 -59.34 22.57
N LYS A 179 -41.41 -59.46 21.24
CA LYS A 179 -42.30 -60.39 20.53
C LYS A 179 -42.00 -61.85 20.87
N ASP A 180 -40.72 -62.23 20.93
CA ASP A 180 -40.32 -63.60 21.23
C ASP A 180 -40.65 -63.97 22.69
N ILE A 181 -40.50 -63.06 23.64
CA ILE A 181 -40.93 -63.26 25.03
C ILE A 181 -42.44 -63.53 25.10
N ILE A 182 -43.25 -62.77 24.34
CA ILE A 182 -44.70 -62.98 24.30
C ILE A 182 -45.03 -64.38 23.76
N ARG A 183 -44.45 -64.76 22.61
CA ARG A 183 -44.64 -66.08 22.01
C ARG A 183 -44.26 -67.22 22.96
N LEU A 184 -43.11 -67.10 23.63
CA LEU A 184 -42.65 -68.12 24.57
C LEU A 184 -43.59 -68.26 25.78
N ARG A 185 -44.20 -67.16 26.24
CA ARG A 185 -45.22 -67.20 27.31
C ARG A 185 -46.49 -67.92 26.86
N GLU A 186 -46.95 -67.66 25.63
CA GLU A 186 -48.11 -68.34 25.05
C GLU A 186 -47.86 -69.86 24.96
N ILE A 187 -46.73 -70.28 24.38
CA ILE A 187 -46.34 -71.70 24.29
C ILE A 187 -46.28 -72.36 25.67
N LYS A 188 -45.72 -71.66 26.66
CA LYS A 188 -45.63 -72.19 28.03
C LYS A 188 -47.02 -72.43 28.63
N MET A 189 -47.96 -71.50 28.42
CA MET A 189 -49.34 -71.66 28.92
C MET A 189 -50.05 -72.85 28.27
N ASP A 190 -49.80 -73.11 26.99
CA ASP A 190 -50.38 -74.24 26.27
C ASP A 190 -49.81 -75.59 26.73
N LEU A 191 -48.57 -75.63 27.23
CA LEU A 191 -47.92 -76.85 27.76
C LEU A 191 -48.30 -77.17 29.22
N GLU A 192 -48.85 -76.21 29.96
CA GLU A 192 -49.27 -76.36 31.36
C GLU A 192 -50.78 -76.69 31.51
N GLN A 193 -51.52 -76.86 30.40
CA GLN A 193 -52.92 -77.32 30.34
C GLN A 193 -53.02 -78.81 30.01
#